data_AF-A0AAW0Y386-F1
#
_entry.id   AF-A0AAW0Y386-F1
#
_cell.length_a   1.000
_cell.length_b   1.000
_cell.length_c   1.000
_cell.angle_alpha   90.00
_cell.angle_beta   90.00
_cell.angle_gamma   90.00
#
_symmetry.space_group_name_H-M   'P 1'
#
loop_
_entity.id
_entity.type
_entity.pdbx_description
1 polymer ?
#
loop_
_entity_poly.entity_id
_entity_poly.type
_entity_poly.pdbx_seq_one_letter_code
_entity_poly.pdbx_strand_id
1 'polypeptide(L)'
;ALCWVLLEERWPKYSTPCRRPYPVIAYCAFGKAGQIVTEISLGLTLFGAGTVYLLLISQLVYDLLAQLVPNISQCAWCLIIGLTLIPFTWLATPKDFWPASIAAMSSTLVACLVVIVE
;
A
#
# COMPACT_ATOMS: atom_id res chain seq x y z
N ALA A 1 -9.09 -0.02 15.32
CA ALA A 1 -10.28 -0.89 15.38
C ALA A 1 -11.34 -0.35 16.36
N LEU A 2 -10.96 0.02 17.58
CA LEU A 2 -11.90 0.44 18.65
C LEU A 2 -12.82 1.62 18.26
N CYS A 3 -12.31 2.62 17.54
CA CYS A 3 -13.13 3.75 17.06
C CYS A 3 -14.22 3.33 16.05
N TRP A 4 -14.00 2.26 15.28
CA TRP A 4 -15.00 1.75 14.33
C TRP A 4 -16.11 1.00 15.09
N VAL A 5 -15.75 0.17 16.07
CA VAL A 5 -16.70 -0.57 16.92
C VAL A 5 -17.61 0.39 17.69
N LEU A 6 -17.04 1.44 18.31
CA LEU A 6 -17.81 2.50 18.98
C LEU A 6 -18.80 3.21 18.04
N LEU A 7 -18.41 3.38 16.77
CA LEU A 7 -19.23 4.07 15.77
C LEU A 7 -20.38 3.16 15.30
N GLU A 8 -20.11 1.86 15.15
CA GLU A 8 -21.10 0.84 14.83
C GLU A 8 -22.14 0.65 15.95
N GLU A 9 -21.70 0.64 17.22
CA GLU A 9 -22.60 0.61 18.39
C GLU A 9 -23.48 1.87 18.49
N ARG A 10 -22.92 3.04 18.14
CA ARG A 10 -23.62 4.33 18.29
C ARG A 10 -24.52 4.69 17.11
N TRP A 11 -24.24 4.17 15.92
CA TRP A 11 -25.04 4.40 14.71
C TRP A 11 -25.27 3.11 13.92
N PRO A 12 -26.46 2.49 13.98
CA PRO A 12 -26.76 1.22 13.31
C PRO A 12 -26.72 1.32 11.77
N LYS A 13 -26.70 2.54 11.22
CA LYS A 13 -26.51 2.81 9.79
C LYS A 13 -25.16 2.31 9.25
N TYR A 14 -24.15 2.16 10.11
CA TYR A 14 -22.79 1.77 9.73
C TYR A 14 -22.44 0.31 10.02
N SER A 15 -23.42 -0.53 10.39
CA SER A 15 -23.20 -2.00 10.57
C SER A 15 -22.80 -2.73 9.29
N THR A 16 -22.91 -2.10 8.12
CA THR A 16 -22.37 -2.65 6.87
C THR A 16 -20.98 -2.08 6.57
N PRO A 17 -20.02 -2.91 6.12
CA PRO A 17 -18.67 -2.45 5.80
C PRO A 17 -18.71 -1.34 4.75
N CYS A 18 -18.20 -0.16 5.12
CA CYS A 18 -18.11 0.99 4.23
C CYS A 18 -16.77 1.01 3.49
N ARG A 19 -16.77 1.41 2.21
CA ARG A 19 -15.56 1.51 1.37
C ARG A 19 -14.51 2.51 1.88
N ARG A 20 -14.91 3.49 2.69
CA ARG A 20 -14.03 4.55 3.26
C ARG A 20 -14.27 4.70 4.77
N PRO A 21 -13.74 3.79 5.62
CA PRO A 21 -14.04 3.81 7.05
C PRO A 21 -13.40 5.00 7.78
N TYR A 22 -12.14 5.34 7.49
CA TYR A 22 -11.42 6.41 8.18
C TYR A 22 -12.02 7.81 8.00
N PRO A 23 -12.37 8.25 6.77
CA PRO A 23 -13.06 9.52 6.57
C PRO A 23 -14.43 9.58 7.26
N VAL A 24 -15.17 8.45 7.30
CA VAL A 24 -16.48 8.36 7.96
C VAL A 24 -16.35 8.52 9.47
N ILE A 25 -15.34 7.87 10.08
CA ILE A 25 -15.06 8.05 11.51
C ILE A 25 -14.73 9.53 11.81
N ALA A 26 -13.89 10.15 10.97
CA ALA A 26 -13.53 11.55 11.13
C ALA A 26 -14.71 12.50 10.92
N TYR A 27 -15.62 12.17 10.01
CA TYR A 27 -16.87 12.92 9.81
C TYR A 27 -17.77 12.87 11.05
N CYS A 28 -17.94 11.68 11.65
CA CYS A 28 -18.74 11.53 12.87
C CYS A 28 -18.12 12.23 14.09
N ALA A 29 -16.80 12.37 14.14
CA ALA A 29 -16.10 13.00 15.26
C ALA A 29 -15.97 14.53 15.14
N PHE A 30 -15.58 15.04 13.97
CA PHE A 30 -15.22 16.46 13.74
C PHE A 30 -15.99 17.11 12.58
N GLY A 31 -16.99 16.42 12.02
CA GLY A 31 -17.77 16.91 10.88
C GLY A 31 -16.99 16.96 9.57
N LYS A 32 -17.46 17.79 8.63
CA LYS A 32 -16.91 17.88 7.26
C LYS A 32 -15.42 18.23 7.21
N ALA A 33 -14.95 19.10 8.10
CA ALA A 33 -13.55 19.50 8.13
C ALA A 33 -12.63 18.30 8.48
N GLY A 34 -13.00 17.51 9.48
CA GLY A 34 -12.25 16.30 9.87
C GLY A 34 -12.21 15.25 8.76
N GLN A 35 -13.31 15.09 8.02
CA GLN A 35 -13.36 14.19 6.87
C GLN A 35 -12.34 14.58 5.80
N ILE A 36 -12.31 15.85 5.39
CA ILE A 36 -11.42 16.35 4.33
C ILE A 36 -9.96 16.19 4.74
N VAL A 37 -9.62 16.58 5.97
CA VAL A 37 -8.24 16.44 6.49
C VAL A 37 -7.79 14.97 6.50
N THR A 38 -8.68 14.07 6.90
CA THR A 38 -8.38 12.62 6.92
C THR A 38 -8.23 12.07 5.51
N GLU A 39 -9.05 12.48 4.55
CA GLU A 39 -8.91 12.05 3.16
C GLU A 39 -7.60 12.53 2.52
N ILE A 40 -7.21 13.78 2.77
CA ILE A 40 -5.95 14.35 2.27
C ILE A 40 -4.74 13.63 2.89
N SER A 41 -4.74 13.45 4.22
CA SER A 41 -3.64 12.76 4.90
C SER A 41 -3.50 11.31 4.48
N LEU A 42 -4.61 10.59 4.27
CA LEU A 42 -4.59 9.23 3.74
C LEU A 42 -4.00 9.23 2.33
N GLY A 43 -4.48 10.11 1.45
CA GLY A 43 -3.98 10.22 0.09
C GLY A 43 -2.47 10.50 0.03
N LEU A 44 -2.00 11.43 0.85
CA LEU A 44 -0.58 11.79 0.94
C LEU A 44 0.28 10.64 1.47
N THR A 45 -0.22 9.92 2.48
CA THR A 45 0.49 8.76 3.05
C THR A 45 0.58 7.61 2.04
N LEU A 46 -0.51 7.29 1.34
CA LEU A 46 -0.51 6.23 0.33
C LEU A 46 0.38 6.59 -0.86
N PHE A 47 0.36 7.84 -1.30
CA PHE A 47 1.26 8.32 -2.36
C PHE A 47 2.73 8.28 -1.94
N GLY A 48 3.03 8.76 -0.74
CA GLY A 48 4.38 8.74 -0.17
C GLY A 48 4.92 7.33 0.00
N ALA A 49 4.14 6.43 0.58
CA ALA A 49 4.53 5.02 0.73
C ALA A 49 4.72 4.35 -0.64
N GLY A 50 3.79 4.54 -1.58
CA GLY A 50 3.87 3.94 -2.91
C GLY A 50 5.11 4.39 -3.69
N THR A 51 5.45 5.67 -3.63
CA THR A 51 6.66 6.22 -4.28
C THR A 51 7.95 5.64 -3.70
N VAL A 52 8.06 5.55 -2.36
CA VAL A 52 9.24 4.94 -1.72
C VAL A 52 9.37 3.45 -2.07
N TYR A 53 8.26 2.71 -2.08
CA TYR A 53 8.30 1.30 -2.46
C TYR A 53 8.72 1.08 -3.92
N LEU A 54 8.26 1.93 -4.85
CA LEU A 54 8.70 1.88 -6.24
C LEU A 54 10.22 2.09 -6.36
N LEU A 55 10.76 3.07 -5.64
CA LEU A 55 12.21 3.33 -5.62
C LEU A 55 12.98 2.13 -5.04
N LEU A 56 12.50 1.54 -3.95
CA LEU A 56 13.13 0.39 -3.32
C LEU A 56 13.17 -0.83 -4.26
N ILE A 57 12.06 -1.15 -4.93
CA ILE A 57 12.00 -2.25 -5.89
C ILE A 57 12.93 -1.97 -7.08
N SER A 58 12.96 -0.73 -7.55
CA SER A 58 13.85 -0.32 -8.64
C SER A 58 15.32 -0.52 -8.31
N GLN A 59 15.73 -0.23 -7.07
CA GLN A 59 17.10 -0.47 -6.60
C GLN A 59 17.41 -1.97 -6.51
N LEU A 60 16.51 -2.74 -5.91
CA LEU A 60 16.68 -4.19 -5.80
C LEU A 60 16.83 -4.85 -7.17
N VAL A 61 15.99 -4.49 -8.14
CA VAL A 61 16.07 -5.03 -9.50
C VAL A 61 17.35 -4.59 -10.19
N TYR A 62 17.76 -3.33 -10.02
CA TYR A 62 19.01 -2.83 -10.59
C TYR A 62 20.22 -3.62 -10.07
N ASP A 63 20.33 -3.85 -8.76
CA ASP A 63 21.46 -4.59 -8.17
C ASP A 63 21.51 -6.05 -8.62
N LEU A 64 20.34 -6.70 -8.75
CA LEU A 64 20.25 -8.08 -9.22
C LEU A 64 20.57 -8.21 -10.72
N LEU A 65 20.08 -7.28 -11.55
CA LEU A 65 20.25 -7.33 -13.01
C LEU A 65 21.50 -6.61 -13.52
N ALA A 66 22.22 -5.86 -12.68
CA ALA A 66 23.47 -5.22 -13.05
C ALA A 66 24.49 -6.21 -13.61
N GLN A 67 24.45 -7.46 -13.15
CA GLN A 67 25.32 -8.54 -13.65
C GLN A 67 24.92 -9.07 -15.04
N LEU A 68 23.64 -8.93 -15.42
CA LEU A 68 23.10 -9.48 -16.66
C LEU A 68 22.92 -8.42 -17.76
N VAL A 69 22.59 -7.18 -17.38
CA VAL A 69 22.30 -6.07 -18.30
C VAL A 69 22.91 -4.76 -17.76
N PRO A 70 24.21 -4.49 -18.02
CA PRO A 70 24.92 -3.35 -17.41
C PRO A 70 24.54 -1.97 -17.95
N ASN A 71 23.75 -1.89 -19.04
CA ASN A 71 23.48 -0.64 -19.74
C ASN A 71 22.19 0.09 -19.32
N ILE A 72 21.41 -0.45 -18.39
CA ILE A 72 20.14 0.15 -17.96
C ILE A 72 20.33 0.85 -16.61
N SER A 73 20.02 2.14 -16.55
CA SER A 73 20.14 2.94 -15.31
C SER A 73 19.00 2.65 -14.33
N GLN A 74 19.24 2.90 -13.03
CA GLN A 74 18.23 2.75 -11.98
C GLN A 74 16.93 3.53 -12.29
N CYS A 75 17.03 4.74 -12.83
CA CYS A 75 15.85 5.54 -13.17
C CYS A 75 14.99 4.90 -14.27
N ALA A 76 15.62 4.25 -15.25
CA ALA A 76 14.89 3.54 -16.30
C ALA A 76 14.13 2.34 -15.75
N TRP A 77 14.72 1.59 -14.81
CA TRP A 77 14.02 0.51 -14.09
C TRP A 77 12.80 1.00 -13.33
N CYS A 78 12.89 2.15 -12.66
CA CYS A 78 11.75 2.72 -11.94
C CYS A 78 10.57 3.04 -12.88
N LEU A 79 10.85 3.56 -14.08
CA LEU A 79 9.80 3.84 -15.08
C LEU A 79 9.19 2.55 -15.63
N ILE A 80 10.01 1.54 -15.92
CA ILE A 80 9.54 0.24 -16.42
C ILE A 80 8.62 -0.42 -15.39
N ILE A 81 9.04 -0.48 -14.12
CA ILE A 81 8.27 -1.07 -13.02
C ILE A 81 6.98 -0.28 -12.75
N GLY A 82 7.05 1.05 -12.77
CA GLY A 82 5.87 1.89 -12.66
C GLY A 82 4.86 1.59 -13.77
N LEU A 83 5.32 1.50 -15.02
CA LEU A 83 4.46 1.28 -16.18
C LEU A 83 3.80 -0.11 -16.19
N THR A 84 4.47 -1.14 -15.65
CA THR A 84 3.90 -2.49 -15.51
C THR A 84 2.92 -2.59 -14.33
N LEU A 85 3.12 -1.80 -13.27
CA LEU A 85 2.20 -1.76 -12.12
C LEU A 85 0.93 -0.95 -12.41
N ILE A 86 0.97 0.04 -13.30
CA ILE A 86 -0.23 0.82 -13.70
C ILE A 86 -1.39 -0.08 -14.18
N PRO A 87 -1.25 -0.99 -15.15
CA PRO A 87 -2.36 -1.86 -15.56
C PRO A 87 -2.77 -2.82 -14.44
N PHE A 88 -1.84 -3.24 -13.60
CA PHE A 88 -2.13 -4.14 -12.47
C PHE A 88 -2.95 -3.45 -11.38
N THR A 89 -2.67 -2.17 -11.09
CA THR A 89 -3.40 -1.36 -10.11
C THR A 89 -4.79 -0.97 -10.59
N TRP A 90 -4.98 -0.80 -11.90
CA TRP A 90 -6.30 -0.56 -12.50
C TRP A 90 -7.25 -1.76 -12.44
N LEU A 91 -6.72 -2.99 -12.36
CA LEU A 91 -7.52 -4.22 -12.22
C LEU A 91 -8.05 -4.48 -10.80
N ALA A 92 -7.87 -3.55 -9.85
CA ALA A 92 -8.20 -3.81 -8.47
C ALA A 92 -9.71 -3.90 -8.19
N THR A 93 -10.22 -5.13 -8.17
CA THR A 93 -11.21 -5.61 -7.19
C THR A 93 -10.45 -6.42 -6.12
N PRO A 94 -9.96 -5.80 -5.04
CA PRO A 94 -9.00 -6.41 -4.12
C PRO A 94 -9.69 -7.20 -3.01
N LYS A 95 -10.74 -7.96 -3.34
CA LYS A 95 -11.36 -8.86 -2.35
C LYS A 95 -10.69 -10.24 -2.32
N ASP A 96 -9.94 -10.62 -3.38
CA ASP A 96 -9.46 -12.00 -3.56
C ASP A 96 -7.92 -12.17 -3.71
N PHE A 97 -7.12 -11.13 -3.50
CA PHE A 97 -5.64 -11.23 -3.61
C PHE A 97 -4.92 -11.73 -2.33
N TRP A 98 -5.54 -12.67 -1.61
CA TRP A 98 -4.90 -13.38 -0.48
C TRP A 98 -3.52 -13.99 -0.80
N PRO A 99 -3.27 -14.59 -1.99
CA PRO A 99 -1.94 -15.12 -2.30
C PRO A 99 -0.83 -14.05 -2.35
N ALA A 100 -1.14 -12.82 -2.75
CA ALA A 100 -0.15 -11.74 -2.72
C ALA A 100 0.26 -11.36 -1.29
N SER A 101 -0.68 -11.45 -0.34
CA SER A 101 -0.36 -11.20 1.08
C SER A 101 0.57 -12.28 1.64
N ILE A 102 0.35 -13.55 1.29
CA ILE A 102 1.23 -14.66 1.70
C ILE A 102 2.62 -14.53 1.07
N ALA A 103 2.68 -14.17 -0.21
CA ALA A 103 3.94 -13.95 -0.91
C ALA A 103 4.76 -12.83 -0.23
N ALA A 104 4.11 -11.73 0.17
CA ALA A 104 4.77 -10.64 0.89
C ALA A 104 5.26 -11.04 2.29
N MET A 105 4.45 -11.81 3.04
CA MET A 105 4.85 -12.28 4.38
C MET A 105 6.01 -13.27 4.29
N SER A 106 5.96 -14.20 3.34
CA SER A 106 7.03 -15.19 3.13
C SER A 106 8.33 -14.56 2.64
N SER A 107 8.28 -13.58 1.72
CA SER A 107 9.50 -12.88 1.28
C SER A 107 10.19 -12.14 2.42
N THR A 108 9.40 -11.48 3.28
CA THR A 108 9.92 -10.80 4.47
C THR A 108 10.56 -11.79 5.45
N LEU A 109 9.92 -12.94 5.67
CA LEU A 109 10.46 -14.00 6.53
C LEU A 109 11.78 -14.56 6.01
N VAL A 110 11.86 -14.85 4.70
CA VAL A 110 13.10 -15.33 4.06
C VAL A 110 14.20 -14.27 4.17
N ALA A 111 13.89 -13.00 3.91
CA ALA A 111 14.87 -11.92 4.04
C ALA A 111 15.41 -11.81 5.48
N CYS A 112 14.55 -11.89 6.50
CA CYS A 112 14.99 -11.91 7.89
C CYS A 112 15.89 -13.11 8.21
N LEU A 113 15.57 -14.30 7.71
CA LEU A 113 16.39 -15.49 7.94
C LEU A 113 17.77 -15.36 7.28
N VAL A 114 17.84 -14.85 6.04
CA VAL A 114 19.12 -14.62 5.35
C VAL A 114 19.98 -13.64 6.13
N VAL A 115 19.42 -12.52 6.60
CA VAL A 115 20.16 -11.51 7.39
C VAL A 115 20.66 -12.04 8.73
N ILE A 116 20.00 -13.04 9.33
CA ILE A 116 20.43 -13.65 10.61
C ILE A 116 21.51 -14.72 10.40
N VAL A 117 21.48 -15.41 9.27
CA VAL A 117 22.42 -16.50 8.94
C VAL A 117 23.74 -15.94 8.42
N GLU A 118 23.70 -14.79 7.72
CA GLU A 118 24.86 -13.94 7.43
C GLU A 118 25.45 -13.34 8.70
#